data_AF-A0A4Q4X1Z6-F1
#
_entry.id   AF-A0A4Q4X1Z6-F1
#
_cell.length_a   1.000
_cell.length_b   1.000
_cell.length_c   1.000
_cell.angle_alpha   90.00
_cell.angle_beta   90.00
_cell.angle_gamma   90.00
#
_symmetry.space_group_name_H-M   'P 1'
#
loop_
_entity.id
_entity.type
_entity.pdbx_description
1 polymer ?
#
loop_
_entity_poly.entity_id
_entity_poly.type
_entity_poly.pdbx_seq_one_letter_code
_entity_poly.pdbx_strand_id
1 'polypeptide(L)'
;MSQSLLNLRDIESWLAAPATTEGDAGFISKLFTAIYRSMASFAKIRSVTNQGGFDQCRNDFERFFLWGNGLSITDGDLDETLERSREVRFRVLSLLLGLGTAVLEGLSRAKVLSSQVLCDQYDSLQGLLTATETILQEMEPDEFIKEAPGSESDSSEFETPDIVAEISTYVDCLLDMAPVLENPAVDIDIDWPGKPPGRTKENFAVSSDEALIYCRRIRDRFESAAKYLVERLAEANVIRAATLRELQVQPVKSIDPIRDNITESLFSTDDDDNFDTDESDLELAPLESGGTLPLDTADDNAMTQPIAGDQVTGEADPRVNETAEPQGIAPQPPVTGSNEYDIDLDNIIYQLLEIVGDTHGQYYDLLRSFEYGGFPPEANYMFLGNYVDYGKQSIETFCLVLAYKIKYPENFFPLRGNHECASMNRLFGFYDECKRRYDSKLWRIFTGVFNCMPIAAIVEDKIFCMHGGLSADLNSMEQIRRLERPADVPDGGIMCDLLWSDPDENITGWGENDRGVSFTFGPDVVSRFLQKHDLDLIVRGHQVVEDGYEFFSDRQLVTLWGAPNWRDEYDNAGAMMSIDESLLCSFQVLKPAEKRLRYVPYSHFESECPSPT
;
A
#
# COMPACT_ATOMS: atom_id res chain seq x y z
N MET A 1 -15.18 7.12 -16.73
CA MET A 1 -14.47 8.42 -16.86
C MET A 1 -13.86 8.71 -15.50
N SER A 2 -12.54 8.71 -15.39
CA SER A 2 -11.82 8.85 -14.12
C SER A 2 -11.77 10.32 -13.72
N GLN A 3 -12.52 10.72 -12.69
CA GLN A 3 -12.43 12.07 -12.14
C GLN A 3 -11.13 12.22 -11.32
N SER A 4 -10.51 13.39 -11.36
CA SER A 4 -9.27 13.73 -10.64
C SER A 4 -9.50 14.36 -9.27
N LEU A 5 -10.71 14.19 -8.74
CA LEU A 5 -11.01 14.37 -7.33
C LEU A 5 -12.04 13.33 -6.92
N LEU A 6 -11.76 12.66 -5.82
CA LEU A 6 -12.64 11.63 -5.28
C LEU A 6 -13.61 12.32 -4.31
N ASN A 7 -14.92 12.14 -4.51
CA ASN A 7 -15.91 12.35 -3.46
C ASN A 7 -16.64 11.02 -3.18
N LEU A 8 -17.29 10.93 -2.02
CA LEU A 8 -17.98 9.72 -1.57
C LEU A 8 -19.00 9.17 -2.59
N ARG A 9 -19.68 10.05 -3.33
CA ARG A 9 -20.69 9.67 -4.34
C ARG A 9 -20.10 9.14 -5.65
N ASP A 10 -18.91 9.61 -6.02
CA ASP A 10 -18.18 9.07 -7.17
C ASP A 10 -17.57 7.70 -6.82
N ILE A 11 -17.17 7.48 -5.57
CA ILE A 11 -16.78 6.17 -5.00
C ILE A 11 -17.98 5.22 -5.01
N GLU A 12 -19.17 5.69 -4.62
CA GLU A 12 -20.42 4.91 -4.74
C GLU A 12 -20.78 4.56 -6.19
N SER A 13 -20.36 5.35 -7.18
CA SER A 13 -20.56 5.04 -8.60
C SER A 13 -19.54 4.04 -9.16
N TRP A 14 -18.43 3.82 -8.45
CA TRP A 14 -17.41 2.81 -8.75
C TRP A 14 -17.67 1.49 -8.02
N LEU A 15 -18.57 1.51 -7.03
CA LEU A 15 -19.34 0.33 -6.70
C LEU A 15 -20.13 -0.04 -7.95
N ALA A 16 -19.59 -0.97 -8.74
CA ALA A 16 -20.48 -1.94 -9.35
C ALA A 16 -21.44 -2.34 -8.23
N ALA A 17 -22.74 -2.16 -8.45
CA ALA A 17 -23.74 -2.67 -7.54
C ALA A 17 -23.31 -4.10 -7.14
N PRO A 18 -23.42 -4.50 -5.86
CA PRO A 18 -23.26 -5.90 -5.52
C PRO A 18 -24.10 -6.66 -6.52
N ALA A 19 -23.54 -7.65 -7.20
CA ALA A 19 -24.27 -8.40 -8.20
C ALA A 19 -25.51 -8.98 -7.53
N THR A 20 -26.62 -8.24 -7.57
CA THR A 20 -27.95 -8.75 -7.29
C THR A 20 -28.39 -9.39 -8.58
N THR A 21 -27.78 -10.53 -8.86
CA THR A 21 -28.42 -11.58 -9.63
C THR A 21 -28.00 -12.86 -8.94
N GLU A 22 -29.00 -13.58 -8.45
CA GLU A 22 -29.05 -15.01 -8.20
C GLU A 22 -28.22 -15.79 -9.25
N GLY A 23 -26.90 -15.77 -9.07
CA GLY A 23 -25.92 -16.56 -9.80
C GLY A 23 -25.42 -17.61 -8.83
N ASP A 24 -25.51 -18.87 -9.24
CA ASP A 24 -25.22 -20.04 -8.43
C ASP A 24 -23.75 -20.01 -7.97
N ALA A 25 -23.49 -19.52 -6.76
CA ALA A 25 -22.14 -19.49 -6.20
C ALA A 25 -21.51 -20.88 -6.35
N GLY A 26 -20.27 -20.91 -6.86
CA GLY A 26 -19.53 -22.15 -7.11
C GLY A 26 -19.45 -23.05 -5.86
N PHE A 27 -19.20 -24.34 -6.07
CA PHE A 27 -19.17 -25.30 -4.97
C PHE A 27 -18.06 -24.96 -3.96
N ILE A 28 -16.90 -24.51 -4.44
CA ILE A 28 -15.76 -24.12 -3.60
C ILE A 28 -16.07 -22.82 -2.84
N SER A 29 -16.76 -21.86 -3.47
CA SER A 29 -17.29 -20.68 -2.77
C SER A 29 -18.18 -21.04 -1.58
N LYS A 30 -19.13 -21.97 -1.79
CA LYS A 30 -20.04 -22.47 -0.74
C LYS A 30 -19.28 -23.18 0.38
N LEU A 31 -18.32 -24.05 0.02
CA LEU A 31 -17.48 -24.78 0.97
C LEU A 31 -16.59 -23.83 1.80
N PHE A 32 -15.89 -22.89 1.14
CA PHE A 32 -15.07 -21.89 1.79
C PHE A 32 -15.88 -21.06 2.80
N THR A 33 -17.05 -20.57 2.39
CA THR A 33 -17.92 -19.76 3.25
C THR A 33 -18.37 -20.55 4.50
N ALA A 34 -18.68 -21.83 4.35
CA ALA A 34 -19.07 -22.69 5.47
C ALA A 34 -17.90 -22.95 6.44
N ILE A 35 -16.71 -23.23 5.92
CA ILE A 35 -15.49 -23.41 6.74
C ILE A 35 -15.16 -22.10 7.47
N TYR A 36 -15.18 -20.97 6.77
CA TYR A 36 -14.87 -19.65 7.32
C TYR A 36 -15.79 -19.28 8.49
N ARG A 37 -17.11 -19.45 8.33
CA ARG A 37 -18.09 -19.20 9.41
C ARG A 37 -17.85 -20.12 10.62
N SER A 38 -17.55 -21.39 10.37
CA SER A 38 -17.25 -22.37 11.43
C SER A 38 -15.93 -22.08 12.15
N MET A 39 -14.91 -21.59 11.45
CA MET A 39 -13.64 -21.14 12.04
C MET A 39 -13.83 -19.91 12.93
N ALA A 40 -14.64 -18.93 12.51
CA ALA A 40 -14.98 -17.77 13.34
C ALA A 40 -15.64 -18.19 14.66
N SER A 41 -16.61 -19.11 14.59
CA SER A 41 -17.27 -19.69 15.75
C SER A 41 -16.29 -20.44 16.65
N PHE A 42 -15.37 -21.22 16.07
CA PHE A 42 -14.35 -21.97 16.80
C PHE A 42 -13.35 -21.04 17.52
N ALA A 43 -12.86 -19.99 16.86
CA ALA A 43 -11.98 -18.99 17.47
C ALA A 43 -12.66 -18.29 18.64
N LYS A 44 -13.95 -17.94 18.51
CA LYS A 44 -14.74 -17.33 19.59
C LYS A 44 -14.93 -18.27 20.79
N ILE A 45 -15.06 -19.57 20.57
CA ILE A 45 -15.12 -20.55 21.67
C ILE A 45 -13.76 -20.68 22.38
N ARG A 46 -12.66 -20.63 21.62
CA ARG A 46 -11.30 -20.67 22.17
C ARG A 46 -10.95 -19.41 22.98
N SER A 47 -11.44 -18.23 22.60
CA SER A 47 -11.25 -16.99 23.38
C SER A 47 -11.76 -17.12 24.81
N VAL A 48 -12.85 -17.88 25.00
CA VAL A 48 -13.48 -18.11 26.31
C VAL A 48 -12.75 -19.19 27.13
N THR A 49 -11.99 -20.08 26.49
CA THR A 49 -11.44 -21.28 27.13
C THR A 49 -9.91 -21.29 27.28
N ASN A 50 -9.14 -20.62 26.41
CA ASN A 50 -7.68 -20.52 26.48
C ASN A 50 -7.12 -19.36 25.62
N GLN A 51 -6.49 -18.36 26.25
CA GLN A 51 -5.93 -17.18 25.57
C GLN A 51 -4.79 -17.50 24.58
N GLY A 52 -3.90 -18.46 24.89
CA GLY A 52 -2.75 -18.76 24.01
C GLY A 52 -3.14 -19.46 22.70
N GLY A 53 -4.19 -20.29 22.73
CA GLY A 53 -4.74 -20.92 21.51
C GLY A 53 -5.65 -19.99 20.72
N PHE A 54 -6.17 -18.92 21.34
CA PHE A 54 -7.03 -17.94 20.69
C PHE A 54 -6.27 -17.11 19.66
N ASP A 55 -5.09 -16.59 20.00
CA ASP A 55 -4.32 -15.75 19.09
C ASP A 55 -3.86 -16.52 17.84
N GLN A 56 -3.46 -17.78 18.01
CA GLN A 56 -3.10 -18.66 16.90
C GLN A 56 -4.31 -18.96 16.01
N CYS A 57 -5.46 -19.35 16.59
CA CYS A 57 -6.69 -19.57 15.82
C CYS A 57 -7.18 -18.30 15.09
N ARG A 58 -7.04 -17.13 15.70
CA ARG A 58 -7.42 -15.85 15.09
C ARG A 58 -6.53 -15.54 13.89
N ASN A 59 -5.22 -15.73 14.03
CA ASN A 59 -4.28 -15.55 12.93
C ASN A 59 -4.58 -16.52 11.77
N ASP A 60 -4.81 -17.80 12.06
CA ASP A 60 -5.14 -18.77 11.01
C ASP A 60 -6.50 -18.51 10.34
N PHE A 61 -7.47 -17.97 11.09
CA PHE A 61 -8.73 -17.47 10.52
C PHE A 61 -8.52 -16.32 9.53
N GLU A 62 -7.74 -15.30 9.90
CA GLU A 62 -7.43 -14.16 9.02
C GLU A 62 -6.64 -14.60 7.79
N ARG A 63 -5.69 -15.52 7.96
CA ARG A 63 -4.89 -16.11 6.88
C ARG A 63 -5.74 -16.92 5.91
N PHE A 64 -6.68 -17.73 6.41
CA PHE A 64 -7.64 -18.46 5.57
C PHE A 64 -8.58 -17.51 4.82
N PHE A 65 -9.03 -16.44 5.46
CA PHE A 65 -9.83 -15.39 4.81
C PHE A 65 -9.08 -14.70 3.69
N LEU A 66 -7.81 -14.37 3.90
CA LEU A 66 -6.93 -13.77 2.89
C LEU A 66 -6.72 -14.70 1.70
N TRP A 67 -6.53 -16.00 1.95
CA TRP A 67 -6.44 -17.00 0.88
C TRP A 67 -7.71 -17.01 0.02
N GLY A 68 -8.90 -16.98 0.64
CA GLY A 68 -10.16 -17.05 -0.10
C GLY A 68 -10.51 -15.79 -0.90
N ASN A 69 -10.29 -14.60 -0.34
CA ASN A 69 -10.55 -13.36 -1.08
C ASN A 69 -9.47 -13.07 -2.12
N GLY A 70 -8.19 -13.39 -1.83
CA GLY A 70 -7.10 -13.18 -2.77
C GLY A 70 -7.19 -14.03 -4.05
N LEU A 71 -7.97 -15.10 -4.02
CA LEU A 71 -8.21 -16.00 -5.15
C LEU A 71 -9.65 -15.91 -5.69
N SER A 72 -10.40 -14.88 -5.31
CA SER A 72 -11.79 -14.67 -5.73
C SER A 72 -12.71 -15.87 -5.47
N ILE A 73 -12.48 -16.61 -4.39
CA ILE A 73 -13.30 -17.78 -4.02
C ILE A 73 -14.73 -17.37 -3.70
N THR A 74 -14.90 -16.23 -3.02
CA THR A 74 -16.21 -15.69 -2.63
C THR A 74 -17.11 -15.42 -3.82
N ASP A 75 -16.52 -15.11 -4.98
CA ASP A 75 -17.23 -14.78 -6.22
C ASP A 75 -17.42 -16.01 -7.13
N GLY A 76 -16.82 -17.16 -6.78
CA GLY A 76 -16.90 -18.40 -7.56
C GLY A 76 -15.88 -18.50 -8.69
N ASP A 77 -14.99 -17.52 -8.85
CA ASP A 77 -13.97 -17.50 -9.91
C ASP A 77 -12.93 -18.61 -9.73
N LEU A 78 -12.65 -19.03 -8.48
CA LEU A 78 -11.75 -20.14 -8.23
C LEU A 78 -12.33 -21.47 -8.72
N ASP A 79 -13.66 -21.65 -8.68
CA ASP A 79 -14.31 -22.83 -9.25
C ASP A 79 -14.02 -22.90 -10.77
N GLU A 80 -14.18 -21.78 -11.50
CA GLU A 80 -13.87 -21.71 -12.95
C GLU A 80 -12.37 -21.92 -13.23
N THR A 81 -11.51 -21.36 -12.38
CA THR A 81 -10.06 -21.48 -12.50
C THR A 81 -9.60 -22.93 -12.31
N LEU A 82 -10.21 -23.64 -11.36
CA LEU A 82 -9.90 -25.03 -11.04
C LEU A 82 -10.53 -26.02 -12.02
N GLU A 83 -11.53 -25.63 -12.80
CA GLU A 83 -12.00 -26.44 -13.94
C GLU A 83 -10.91 -26.66 -15.00
N ARG A 84 -9.90 -25.80 -15.05
CA ARG A 84 -8.80 -25.86 -16.03
C ARG A 84 -7.72 -26.87 -15.67
N SER A 85 -7.68 -27.36 -14.43
CA SER A 85 -6.67 -28.30 -13.94
C SER A 85 -7.24 -29.27 -12.90
N ARG A 86 -7.46 -30.52 -13.31
CA ARG A 86 -7.97 -31.61 -12.45
C ARG A 86 -7.07 -31.88 -11.26
N GLU A 87 -5.75 -31.85 -11.47
CA GLU A 87 -4.76 -32.08 -10.41
C GLU A 87 -4.81 -30.97 -9.35
N VAL A 88 -4.79 -29.70 -9.78
CA VAL A 88 -4.84 -28.57 -8.85
C VAL A 88 -6.18 -28.52 -8.13
N ARG A 89 -7.28 -28.81 -8.83
CA ARG A 89 -8.62 -28.95 -8.24
C ARG A 89 -8.68 -30.04 -7.18
N PHE A 90 -8.10 -31.20 -7.44
CA PHE A 90 -8.03 -32.31 -6.49
C PHE A 90 -7.29 -31.90 -5.21
N ARG A 91 -6.12 -31.26 -5.34
CA ARG A 91 -5.30 -30.82 -4.20
C ARG A 91 -6.02 -29.74 -3.37
N VAL A 92 -6.65 -28.75 -4.00
CA VAL A 92 -7.39 -27.70 -3.27
C VAL A 92 -8.59 -28.28 -2.53
N LEU A 93 -9.40 -29.13 -3.17
CA LEU A 93 -10.55 -29.77 -2.51
C LEU A 93 -10.11 -30.69 -1.36
N SER A 94 -8.99 -31.41 -1.51
CA SER A 94 -8.43 -32.25 -0.44
C SER A 94 -7.99 -31.43 0.78
N LEU A 95 -7.35 -30.29 0.56
CA LEU A 95 -6.92 -29.39 1.64
C LEU A 95 -8.11 -28.73 2.34
N LEU A 96 -9.13 -28.31 1.59
CA LEU A 96 -10.36 -27.75 2.16
C LEU A 96 -11.16 -28.79 2.95
N LEU A 97 -11.19 -30.04 2.48
CA LEU A 97 -11.79 -31.16 3.22
C LEU A 97 -11.07 -31.39 4.56
N GLY A 98 -9.73 -31.43 4.55
CA GLY A 98 -8.93 -31.59 5.77
C GLY A 98 -9.15 -30.45 6.77
N LEU A 99 -9.07 -29.20 6.31
CA LEU A 99 -9.31 -28.02 7.13
C LEU A 99 -10.72 -28.02 7.73
N GLY A 100 -11.75 -28.24 6.91
CA GLY A 100 -13.13 -28.27 7.37
C GLY A 100 -13.40 -29.37 8.39
N THR A 101 -12.76 -30.53 8.23
CA THR A 101 -12.86 -31.65 9.18
C THR A 101 -12.23 -31.30 10.53
N ALA A 102 -11.03 -30.71 10.54
CA ALA A 102 -10.36 -30.27 11.77
C ALA A 102 -11.20 -29.21 12.53
N VAL A 103 -11.80 -28.27 11.79
CA VAL A 103 -12.70 -27.24 12.36
C VAL A 103 -13.96 -27.87 12.94
N LEU A 104 -14.59 -28.81 12.23
CA LEU A 104 -15.80 -29.50 12.67
C LEU A 104 -15.53 -30.32 13.94
N GLU A 105 -14.38 -31.01 14.00
CA GLU A 105 -13.94 -31.73 15.18
C GLU A 105 -13.72 -30.78 16.37
N GLY A 106 -13.06 -29.64 16.13
CA GLY A 106 -12.88 -28.58 17.14
C GLY A 106 -14.20 -28.10 17.75
N LEU A 107 -15.21 -27.85 16.91
CA LEU A 107 -16.55 -27.46 17.35
C LEU A 107 -17.24 -28.58 18.17
N SER A 108 -17.09 -29.84 17.76
CA SER A 108 -17.68 -30.99 18.47
C SER A 108 -17.08 -31.20 19.87
N ARG A 109 -15.75 -31.08 20.00
CA ARG A 109 -15.03 -31.28 21.27
C ARG A 109 -15.26 -30.15 22.28
N ALA A 110 -15.60 -28.96 21.81
CA ALA A 110 -15.93 -27.84 22.67
C ALA A 110 -17.26 -28.02 23.44
N LYS A 111 -18.12 -28.97 23.08
CA LYS A 111 -19.41 -29.26 23.75
C LYS A 111 -20.37 -28.05 23.87
N VAL A 112 -20.31 -27.05 22.98
CA VAL A 112 -21.17 -25.84 22.98
C VAL A 112 -22.12 -25.83 21.78
N LEU A 113 -22.88 -26.91 21.54
CA LEU A 113 -23.96 -26.92 20.54
C LEU A 113 -25.32 -26.69 21.20
N SER A 114 -25.44 -25.59 21.98
CA SER A 114 -26.72 -25.18 22.60
C SER A 114 -27.47 -24.13 21.80
N SER A 115 -26.80 -23.44 20.86
CA SER A 115 -27.39 -22.44 19.98
C SER A 115 -27.83 -23.08 18.67
N GLN A 116 -29.09 -22.85 18.28
CA GLN A 116 -29.64 -23.31 17.00
C GLN A 116 -28.75 -22.88 15.81
N VAL A 117 -28.19 -21.66 15.87
CA VAL A 117 -27.31 -21.12 14.82
C VAL A 117 -26.02 -21.93 14.67
N LEU A 118 -25.46 -22.44 15.77
CA LEU A 118 -24.24 -23.27 15.73
C LEU A 118 -24.54 -24.69 15.23
N CYS A 119 -25.71 -25.24 15.56
CA CYS A 119 -26.16 -26.51 15.01
C CYS A 119 -26.38 -26.42 13.49
N ASP A 120 -27.05 -25.36 13.03
CA ASP A 120 -27.31 -25.15 11.60
C ASP A 120 -25.99 -24.97 10.81
N GLN A 121 -25.00 -24.27 11.38
CA GLN A 121 -23.66 -24.14 10.81
C GLN A 121 -22.90 -25.47 10.76
N TYR A 122 -22.98 -26.25 11.84
CA TYR A 122 -22.36 -27.57 11.95
C TYR A 122 -22.92 -28.53 10.89
N ASP A 123 -24.24 -28.66 10.80
CA ASP A 123 -24.91 -29.54 9.85
C ASP A 123 -24.65 -29.10 8.40
N SER A 124 -24.64 -27.79 8.14
CA SER A 124 -24.32 -27.23 6.82
C SER A 124 -22.89 -27.53 6.40
N LEU A 125 -21.90 -27.39 7.30
CA LEU A 125 -20.51 -27.71 7.01
C LEU A 125 -20.34 -29.22 6.79
N GLN A 126 -20.93 -30.05 7.66
CA GLN A 126 -20.86 -31.51 7.54
C GLN A 126 -21.42 -32.01 6.19
N GLY A 127 -22.53 -31.44 5.72
CA GLY A 127 -23.11 -31.77 4.42
C GLY A 127 -22.18 -31.43 3.24
N LEU A 128 -21.52 -30.27 3.28
CA LEU A 128 -20.58 -29.85 2.24
C LEU A 128 -19.28 -30.67 2.24
N LEU A 129 -18.79 -31.09 3.41
CA LEU A 129 -17.62 -31.97 3.50
C LEU A 129 -17.93 -33.36 2.93
N THR A 130 -19.10 -33.91 3.22
CA THR A 130 -19.56 -35.20 2.65
C THR A 130 -19.67 -35.12 1.11
N ALA A 131 -20.17 -34.00 0.59
CA ALA A 131 -20.20 -33.77 -0.86
C ALA A 131 -18.79 -33.64 -1.45
N THR A 132 -17.87 -33.00 -0.75
CA THR A 132 -16.46 -32.86 -1.16
C THR A 132 -15.76 -34.21 -1.24
N GLU A 133 -15.96 -35.09 -0.26
CA GLU A 133 -15.46 -36.47 -0.27
C GLU A 133 -15.97 -37.24 -1.48
N THR A 134 -17.26 -37.11 -1.81
CA THR A 134 -17.87 -37.77 -2.96
C THR A 134 -17.23 -37.30 -4.27
N ILE A 135 -17.02 -35.98 -4.42
CA ILE A 135 -16.35 -35.39 -5.60
C ILE A 135 -14.91 -35.91 -5.73
N LEU A 136 -14.15 -35.95 -4.63
CA LEU A 136 -12.76 -36.43 -4.63
C LEU A 136 -12.68 -37.93 -4.99
N GLN A 137 -13.62 -38.74 -4.50
CA GLN A 137 -13.73 -40.17 -4.85
C GLN A 137 -14.04 -40.38 -6.34
N GLU A 138 -14.87 -39.54 -6.94
CA GLU A 138 -15.15 -39.58 -8.39
C GLU A 138 -13.94 -39.12 -9.22
N MET A 139 -13.14 -38.18 -8.70
CA MET A 139 -11.95 -37.65 -9.38
C MET A 139 -10.77 -38.62 -9.36
N GLU A 140 -10.46 -39.32 -8.27
CA GLU A 140 -9.33 -40.27 -8.20
C GLU A 140 -9.73 -41.47 -7.31
N PRO A 141 -10.51 -42.42 -7.83
CA PRO A 141 -11.05 -43.52 -7.04
C PRO A 141 -9.97 -44.44 -6.44
N ASP A 142 -8.78 -44.52 -7.05
CA ASP A 142 -7.68 -45.38 -6.58
C ASP A 142 -6.81 -44.75 -5.48
N GLU A 143 -6.78 -43.40 -5.33
CA GLU A 143 -6.07 -42.72 -4.22
C GLU A 143 -6.92 -42.70 -2.93
N PHE A 144 -8.24 -42.54 -3.04
CA PHE A 144 -9.15 -42.40 -1.88
C PHE A 144 -9.51 -43.73 -1.20
N ILE A 145 -9.24 -44.88 -1.83
CA ILE A 145 -9.46 -46.21 -1.25
C ILE A 145 -8.43 -46.57 -0.16
N LYS A 146 -7.37 -45.75 0.00
CA LYS A 146 -6.43 -45.90 1.12
C LYS A 146 -6.84 -44.99 2.28
N GLU A 147 -7.50 -45.62 3.25
CA GLU A 147 -7.79 -45.15 4.61
C GLU A 147 -9.11 -44.37 4.77
N ALA A 148 -10.20 -45.13 4.91
CA ALA A 148 -11.31 -44.70 5.75
C ALA A 148 -10.93 -44.97 7.22
N PRO A 149 -10.80 -43.94 8.09
CA PRO A 149 -10.51 -44.17 9.50
C PRO A 149 -11.81 -44.53 10.22
N GLY A 150 -12.08 -45.84 10.28
CA GLY A 150 -13.14 -46.42 11.08
C GLY A 150 -12.81 -47.86 11.43
N SER A 151 -12.54 -48.11 12.71
CA SER A 151 -12.25 -49.39 13.38
C SER A 151 -10.84 -49.95 13.20
N GLU A 152 -9.97 -49.70 14.18
CA GLU A 152 -9.67 -50.66 15.24
C GLU A 152 -8.85 -49.99 16.34
N SER A 153 -9.20 -50.33 17.58
CA SER A 153 -8.55 -49.87 18.79
C SER A 153 -7.11 -50.38 18.87
N ASP A 154 -6.16 -49.49 19.06
CA ASP A 154 -5.04 -49.80 19.94
C ASP A 154 -4.65 -48.59 20.78
N SER A 155 -4.94 -48.72 22.08
CA SER A 155 -4.57 -47.79 23.12
C SER A 155 -3.07 -47.80 23.33
N SER A 156 -2.38 -46.82 22.76
CA SER A 156 -1.10 -46.35 23.31
C SER A 156 -1.02 -44.83 23.12
N GLU A 157 -0.56 -44.16 24.16
CA GLU A 157 -0.45 -42.71 24.30
C GLU A 157 0.28 -42.05 23.12
N PHE A 158 -0.47 -41.68 22.08
CA PHE A 158 -0.08 -40.62 21.17
C PHE A 158 -0.98 -39.43 21.50
N GLU A 159 -0.37 -38.39 22.07
CA GLU A 159 -1.06 -37.12 22.32
C GLU A 159 -1.79 -36.71 21.03
N THR A 160 -3.10 -36.52 21.14
CA THR A 160 -3.91 -36.09 20.01
C THR A 160 -3.36 -34.73 19.57
N PRO A 161 -2.99 -34.52 18.30
CA PRO A 161 -2.46 -33.24 17.86
C PRO A 161 -3.41 -32.12 18.28
N ASP A 162 -2.86 -30.99 18.74
CA ASP A 162 -3.68 -29.82 19.05
C ASP A 162 -4.39 -29.40 17.77
N ILE A 163 -5.72 -29.46 17.78
CA ILE A 163 -6.59 -29.09 16.63
C ILE A 163 -6.21 -27.74 16.04
N VAL A 164 -5.70 -26.82 16.89
CA VAL A 164 -5.20 -25.53 16.44
C VAL A 164 -4.00 -25.68 15.49
N ALA A 165 -3.02 -26.52 15.83
CA ALA A 165 -1.84 -26.76 14.98
C ALA A 165 -2.19 -27.50 13.68
N GLU A 166 -3.20 -28.37 13.73
CA GLU A 166 -3.72 -29.05 12.54
C GLU A 166 -4.39 -28.05 11.58
N ILE A 167 -5.23 -27.15 12.11
CA ILE A 167 -5.82 -26.03 11.36
C ILE A 167 -4.71 -25.17 10.74
N SER A 168 -3.68 -24.78 11.51
CA SER A 168 -2.56 -23.99 11.01
C SER A 168 -1.87 -24.66 9.82
N THR A 169 -1.64 -25.98 9.92
CA THR A 169 -0.97 -26.76 8.86
C THR A 169 -1.75 -26.73 7.55
N TYR A 170 -3.07 -26.90 7.60
CA TYR A 170 -3.90 -26.83 6.39
C TYR A 170 -3.97 -25.42 5.81
N VAL A 171 -4.06 -24.38 6.65
CA VAL A 171 -4.05 -22.99 6.19
C VAL A 171 -2.71 -22.63 5.53
N ASP A 172 -1.58 -23.08 6.10
CA ASP A 172 -0.26 -22.93 5.49
C ASP A 172 -0.19 -23.59 4.11
N CYS A 173 -0.68 -24.83 4.01
CA CYS A 173 -0.68 -25.57 2.73
C CYS A 173 -1.54 -24.89 1.66
N LEU A 174 -2.69 -24.31 2.05
CA LEU A 174 -3.55 -23.56 1.12
C LEU A 174 -2.85 -22.28 0.65
N LEU A 175 -2.20 -21.54 1.54
CA LEU A 175 -1.43 -20.34 1.20
C LEU A 175 -0.24 -20.67 0.28
N ASP A 176 0.47 -21.77 0.53
CA ASP A 176 1.57 -22.23 -0.32
C ASP A 176 1.12 -22.61 -1.74
N MET A 177 -0.17 -22.94 -1.90
CA MET A 177 -0.78 -23.22 -3.21
C MET A 177 -1.16 -21.95 -3.99
N ALA A 178 -1.25 -20.77 -3.37
CA ALA A 178 -1.68 -19.54 -4.03
C ALA A 178 -0.87 -19.21 -5.31
N PRO A 179 0.48 -19.32 -5.35
CA PRO A 179 1.25 -19.08 -6.57
C PRO A 179 1.02 -20.09 -7.70
N VAL A 180 0.45 -21.26 -7.39
CA VAL A 180 0.05 -22.28 -8.38
C VAL A 180 -1.35 -21.99 -8.93
N LEU A 181 -2.21 -21.39 -8.11
CA LEU A 181 -3.59 -21.04 -8.45
C LEU A 181 -3.70 -19.77 -9.30
N GLU A 182 -2.73 -18.86 -9.20
CA GLU A 182 -2.62 -17.68 -10.07
C GLU A 182 -2.28 -18.02 -11.53
N ASN A 183 -1.74 -19.22 -11.78
CA ASN A 183 -1.41 -19.69 -13.12
C ASN A 183 -1.60 -21.22 -13.22
N PRO A 184 -2.86 -21.71 -13.18
CA PRO A 184 -3.13 -23.13 -13.18
C PRO A 184 -2.68 -23.74 -14.51
N ALA A 185 -1.92 -24.83 -14.44
CA ALA A 185 -1.54 -25.57 -15.64
C ALA A 185 -2.80 -26.12 -16.32
N VAL A 186 -3.03 -25.74 -17.57
CA VAL A 186 -4.20 -26.20 -18.34
C VAL A 186 -4.03 -27.68 -18.67
N ASP A 187 -5.02 -28.50 -18.30
CA ASP A 187 -5.08 -29.89 -18.73
C ASP A 187 -5.21 -29.94 -20.25
N ILE A 188 -4.17 -30.42 -20.93
CA ILE A 188 -4.16 -30.52 -22.39
C ILE A 188 -4.99 -31.73 -22.78
N ASP A 189 -6.08 -31.48 -23.52
CA ASP A 189 -6.94 -32.53 -24.06
C ASP A 189 -6.11 -33.47 -24.96
N ILE A 190 -6.20 -34.77 -24.67
CA ILE A 190 -5.32 -35.82 -25.17
C ILE A 190 -5.82 -36.24 -26.55
N ASP A 191 -5.53 -35.43 -27.58
CA ASP A 191 -5.65 -35.87 -28.98
C ASP A 191 -4.55 -35.26 -29.88
N TRP A 192 -3.35 -35.09 -29.33
CA TRP A 192 -2.13 -34.82 -30.10
C TRP A 192 -1.45 -36.14 -30.52
N PRO A 193 -1.30 -36.46 -31.83
CA PRO A 193 -0.82 -37.75 -32.32
C PRO A 193 0.71 -37.91 -32.24
N GLY A 194 1.35 -37.27 -31.27
CA GLY A 194 2.79 -37.25 -31.10
C GLY A 194 3.18 -37.40 -29.64
N LYS A 195 3.01 -38.60 -29.08
CA LYS A 195 3.58 -38.96 -27.78
C LYS A 195 5.11 -38.98 -27.88
N PRO A 196 5.87 -38.09 -27.21
CA PRO A 196 7.31 -38.27 -27.09
C PRO A 196 7.59 -39.40 -26.09
N PRO A 197 8.65 -40.20 -26.29
CA PRO A 197 9.00 -41.27 -25.38
C PRO A 197 9.49 -40.71 -24.04
N GLY A 198 9.34 -41.51 -22.98
CA GLY A 198 9.49 -41.11 -21.59
C GLY A 198 10.80 -40.41 -21.21
N ARG A 199 10.69 -39.64 -20.11
CA ARG A 199 11.73 -38.96 -19.34
C ARG A 199 13.14 -39.53 -19.55
N THR A 200 14.02 -38.74 -20.15
CA THR A 200 15.47 -38.86 -19.95
C THR A 200 15.93 -37.67 -19.11
N LYS A 201 16.66 -37.95 -18.03
CA LYS A 201 17.21 -36.93 -17.11
C LYS A 201 18.20 -36.04 -17.87
N GLU A 202 17.89 -34.76 -18.01
CA GLU A 202 18.84 -33.77 -18.50
C GLU A 202 19.93 -33.55 -17.43
N ASN A 203 21.21 -33.67 -17.83
CA ASN A 203 22.34 -33.51 -16.91
C ASN A 203 22.79 -32.04 -16.85
N PHE A 204 22.74 -31.41 -15.67
CA PHE A 204 23.17 -30.03 -15.43
C PHE A 204 24.60 -29.95 -14.90
N ALA A 205 25.37 -28.96 -15.35
CA ALA A 205 26.73 -28.67 -14.92
C ALA A 205 26.75 -27.46 -13.98
N VAL A 206 26.73 -27.72 -12.67
CA VAL A 206 26.72 -26.70 -11.60
C VAL A 206 27.70 -27.08 -10.47
N SER A 207 28.03 -26.11 -9.64
CA SER A 207 29.12 -26.13 -8.66
C SER A 207 28.82 -26.88 -7.36
N SER A 208 27.54 -27.13 -7.06
CA SER A 208 27.11 -27.76 -5.81
C SER A 208 25.87 -28.63 -5.96
N ASP A 209 25.69 -29.59 -5.05
CA ASP A 209 24.50 -30.44 -4.99
C ASP A 209 23.23 -29.63 -4.68
N GLU A 210 23.33 -28.54 -3.92
CA GLU A 210 22.23 -27.62 -3.65
C GLU A 210 21.78 -26.91 -4.95
N ALA A 211 22.73 -26.51 -5.81
CA ALA A 211 22.42 -25.96 -7.13
C ALA A 211 21.75 -27.00 -8.05
N LEU A 212 22.11 -28.29 -7.96
CA LEU A 212 21.44 -29.33 -8.75
C LEU A 212 19.96 -29.48 -8.37
N ILE A 213 19.61 -29.30 -7.11
CA ILE A 213 18.22 -29.33 -6.64
C ILE A 213 17.45 -28.16 -7.26
N TYR A 214 18.03 -26.96 -7.27
CA TYR A 214 17.41 -25.80 -7.90
C TYR A 214 17.30 -25.95 -9.42
N CYS A 215 18.30 -26.53 -10.10
CA CYS A 215 18.21 -26.80 -11.55
C CYS A 215 17.02 -27.68 -11.89
N ARG A 216 16.80 -28.76 -11.12
CA ARG A 216 15.66 -29.67 -11.33
C ARG A 216 14.33 -28.95 -11.13
N ARG A 217 14.20 -28.19 -10.04
CA ARG A 217 12.98 -27.42 -9.75
C ARG A 217 12.67 -26.36 -10.81
N ILE A 218 13.71 -25.68 -11.31
CA ILE A 218 13.54 -24.67 -12.37
C ILE A 218 13.20 -25.34 -13.70
N ARG A 219 13.83 -26.48 -14.03
CA ARG A 219 13.53 -27.25 -15.25
C ARG A 219 12.11 -27.81 -15.23
N ASP A 220 11.69 -28.37 -14.10
CA ASP A 220 10.34 -28.95 -13.93
C ASP A 220 9.25 -27.87 -14.08
N ARG A 221 9.57 -26.61 -13.76
CA ARG A 221 8.63 -25.48 -13.88
C ARG A 221 8.72 -24.75 -15.23
N PHE A 222 9.88 -24.80 -15.89
CA PHE A 222 10.15 -24.11 -17.15
C PHE A 222 10.82 -25.07 -18.14
N GLU A 223 10.03 -26.02 -18.66
CA GLU A 223 10.52 -27.12 -19.50
C GLU A 223 11.27 -26.65 -20.75
N SER A 224 10.89 -25.49 -21.31
CA SER A 224 11.49 -24.92 -22.52
C SER A 224 12.67 -23.96 -22.27
N ALA A 225 13.02 -23.67 -21.01
CA ALA A 225 14.10 -22.74 -20.70
C ALA A 225 15.45 -23.25 -21.22
N ALA A 226 16.30 -22.36 -21.73
CA ALA A 226 17.63 -22.77 -22.19
C ALA A 226 18.46 -23.33 -21.02
N LYS A 227 19.08 -24.49 -21.20
CA LYS A 227 19.81 -25.21 -20.15
C LYS A 227 20.80 -24.35 -19.36
N TYR A 228 21.61 -23.54 -20.05
CA TYR A 228 22.59 -22.65 -19.40
C TYR A 228 21.94 -21.61 -18.49
N LEU A 229 20.70 -21.20 -18.77
CA LEU A 229 19.95 -20.24 -17.97
C LEU A 229 19.44 -20.89 -16.68
N VAL A 230 18.96 -22.13 -16.79
CA VAL A 230 18.56 -22.96 -15.64
C VAL A 230 19.74 -23.15 -14.67
N GLU A 231 20.92 -23.47 -15.20
CA GLU A 231 22.16 -23.64 -14.41
C GLU A 231 22.56 -22.35 -13.69
N ARG A 232 22.55 -21.21 -14.39
CA ARG A 232 22.91 -19.91 -13.78
C ARG A 232 21.93 -19.45 -12.70
N LEU A 233 20.62 -19.66 -12.89
CA LEU A 233 19.60 -19.29 -11.91
C LEU A 233 19.67 -20.18 -10.66
N ALA A 234 20.05 -21.44 -10.83
CA ALA A 234 20.26 -22.33 -9.71
C ALA A 234 21.43 -21.88 -8.82
N GLU A 235 22.56 -21.49 -9.41
CA GLU A 235 23.73 -20.97 -8.68
C GLU A 235 23.40 -19.69 -7.90
N ALA A 236 22.64 -18.79 -8.52
CA ALA A 236 22.19 -17.55 -7.86
C ALA A 236 21.31 -17.85 -6.64
N ASN A 237 20.46 -18.89 -6.69
CA ASN A 237 19.62 -19.28 -5.58
C ASN A 237 20.41 -19.88 -4.40
N VAL A 238 21.49 -20.62 -4.67
CA VAL A 238 22.39 -21.12 -3.61
C VAL A 238 23.05 -19.97 -2.86
N ILE A 239 23.56 -18.97 -3.58
CA ILE A 239 24.18 -17.78 -2.97
C ILE A 239 23.16 -17.05 -2.09
N ARG A 240 21.95 -16.83 -2.62
CA ARG A 240 20.87 -16.16 -1.88
C ARG A 240 20.48 -16.92 -0.61
N ALA A 241 20.36 -18.25 -0.69
CA ALA A 241 20.04 -19.09 0.45
C ALA A 241 21.13 -19.04 1.54
N ALA A 242 22.42 -19.01 1.13
CA ALA A 242 23.53 -18.86 2.06
C ALA A 242 23.49 -17.50 2.80
N THR A 243 23.27 -16.39 2.09
CA THR A 243 23.16 -15.06 2.70
C THR A 243 22.00 -14.97 3.70
N LEU A 244 20.85 -15.58 3.39
CA LEU A 244 19.71 -15.60 4.32
C LEU A 244 20.00 -16.40 5.60
N ARG A 245 20.75 -17.50 5.49
CA ARG A 245 21.17 -18.29 6.66
C ARG A 245 22.12 -17.48 7.55
N GLU A 246 23.01 -16.67 6.98
CA GLU A 246 23.91 -15.79 7.74
C GLU A 246 23.17 -14.68 8.50
N LEU A 247 22.08 -14.15 7.92
CA LEU A 247 21.26 -13.11 8.53
C LEU A 247 20.43 -13.61 9.72
N GLN A 248 20.08 -14.90 9.76
CA GLN A 248 19.25 -15.51 10.81
C GLN A 248 20.02 -15.88 12.10
N VAL A 249 21.36 -15.77 12.12
CA VAL A 249 22.19 -16.22 13.25
C VAL A 249 22.52 -15.11 14.27
N GLN A 250 22.06 -13.87 14.09
CA GLN A 250 22.32 -12.78 15.05
C GLN A 250 21.24 -12.74 16.15
N PRO A 251 21.58 -12.93 17.45
CA PRO A 251 20.59 -12.89 18.52
C PRO A 251 20.19 -11.44 18.86
N VAL A 252 18.89 -11.19 18.93
CA VAL A 252 18.28 -9.92 19.35
C VAL A 252 18.50 -9.72 20.85
N LYS A 253 19.12 -8.59 21.26
CA LYS A 253 19.13 -8.15 22.66
C LYS A 253 17.94 -7.22 22.91
N SER A 254 17.19 -7.49 23.97
CA SER A 254 16.06 -6.70 24.46
C SER A 254 16.49 -5.27 24.83
N ILE A 255 15.68 -4.30 24.43
CA ILE A 255 15.79 -2.89 24.84
C ILE A 255 14.60 -2.58 25.75
N ASP A 256 14.87 -2.10 26.97
CA ASP A 256 13.85 -1.62 27.90
C ASP A 256 13.32 -0.24 27.47
N PRO A 257 12.01 0.05 27.64
CA PRO A 257 11.43 1.33 27.25
C PRO A 257 11.75 2.44 28.26
N ILE A 258 12.30 3.56 27.77
CA ILE A 258 12.42 4.81 28.51
C ILE A 258 11.12 5.59 28.33
N ARG A 259 10.40 5.85 29.44
CA ARG A 259 9.29 6.80 29.52
C ARG A 259 9.84 8.12 30.07
N ASP A 260 9.85 9.18 29.26
CA ASP A 260 9.98 10.54 29.77
C ASP A 260 8.60 11.21 29.79
N ASN A 261 8.15 11.54 31.00
CA ASN A 261 6.93 12.29 31.27
C ASN A 261 7.21 13.79 31.05
N ILE A 262 6.65 14.38 30.00
CA ILE A 262 6.47 15.84 29.91
C ILE A 262 5.01 16.11 29.55
N THR A 263 4.17 16.07 30.58
CA THR A 263 2.84 16.66 30.58
C THR A 263 2.59 17.20 31.98
N GLU A 264 2.94 18.47 32.21
CA GLU A 264 2.36 19.37 33.23
C GLU A 264 3.22 20.64 33.34
N SER A 265 2.94 21.65 32.50
CA SER A 265 3.34 23.06 32.72
C SER A 265 2.80 23.99 31.63
N LEU A 266 1.51 23.92 31.29
CA LEU A 266 0.89 24.88 30.34
C LEU A 266 -0.33 25.63 30.89
N PHE A 267 -0.59 25.53 32.20
CA PHE A 267 -1.61 26.35 32.86
C PHE A 267 -1.11 26.88 34.21
N SER A 268 -0.36 27.98 34.19
CA SER A 268 -0.48 28.98 35.25
C SER A 268 -0.15 30.36 34.69
N THR A 269 -1.19 31.16 34.52
CA THR A 269 -1.10 32.62 34.58
C THR A 269 -0.58 33.00 35.97
N ASP A 270 0.43 33.88 36.03
CA ASP A 270 0.38 35.10 36.84
C ASP A 270 1.71 35.86 36.74
N ASP A 271 1.54 37.17 36.86
CA ASP A 271 2.44 38.28 36.60
C ASP A 271 3.67 38.41 37.52
N ASP A 272 4.52 39.36 37.10
CA ASP A 272 5.37 40.25 37.89
C ASP A 272 6.89 39.99 37.95
N ASP A 273 7.58 40.92 37.26
CA ASP A 273 8.65 41.77 37.75
C ASP A 273 10.09 41.22 37.94
N ASN A 274 10.95 41.77 37.06
CA ASN A 274 12.14 42.58 37.39
C ASN A 274 13.56 41.98 37.29
N PHE A 275 14.44 42.80 36.69
CA PHE A 275 15.91 42.80 36.72
C PHE A 275 16.62 41.64 35.98
N ASP A 276 17.71 41.81 35.22
CA ASP A 276 18.51 42.97 34.84
C ASP A 276 19.35 42.58 33.60
N THR A 277 19.83 43.63 32.94
CA THR A 277 20.77 43.70 31.82
C THR A 277 22.02 42.80 31.87
N ASP A 278 22.44 42.27 30.71
CA ASP A 278 23.80 42.50 30.20
C ASP A 278 23.93 42.17 28.70
N GLU A 279 24.35 43.17 27.94
CA GLU A 279 24.80 43.11 26.56
C GLU A 279 26.22 42.53 26.49
N SER A 280 26.51 41.71 25.47
CA SER A 280 27.82 41.76 24.81
C SER A 280 27.74 41.19 23.39
N ASP A 281 27.74 42.13 22.44
CA ASP A 281 28.33 42.13 21.11
C ASP A 281 29.02 40.85 20.62
N LEU A 282 28.73 40.48 19.36
CA LEU A 282 29.77 40.25 18.35
C LEU A 282 29.21 40.45 16.94
N GLU A 283 29.73 41.49 16.27
CA GLU A 283 29.39 41.96 14.94
C GLU A 283 29.76 41.00 13.80
N LEU A 284 28.93 41.07 12.75
CA LEU A 284 29.15 40.61 11.38
C LEU A 284 30.24 41.42 10.67
N ALA A 285 30.97 40.77 9.75
CA ALA A 285 31.51 41.44 8.56
C ALA A 285 31.68 40.48 7.36
N PRO A 286 31.56 40.97 6.12
CA PRO A 286 31.20 40.19 4.92
C PRO A 286 32.37 39.96 3.96
N LEU A 287 32.19 39.09 2.96
CA LEU A 287 33.09 39.00 1.79
C LEU A 287 32.30 38.99 0.47
N GLU A 288 32.78 39.84 -0.42
CA GLU A 288 32.16 40.34 -1.64
C GLU A 288 32.25 39.42 -2.87
N SER A 289 31.36 39.77 -3.81
CA SER A 289 31.25 39.50 -5.25
C SER A 289 32.51 39.23 -6.09
N GLY A 290 32.31 38.49 -7.19
CA GLY A 290 33.00 38.78 -8.46
C GLY A 290 33.04 37.61 -9.45
N GLY A 291 32.32 37.71 -10.58
CA GLY A 291 32.55 36.86 -11.74
C GLY A 291 31.40 36.78 -12.76
N THR A 292 31.29 37.78 -13.63
CA THR A 292 30.36 37.83 -14.77
C THR A 292 31.03 37.43 -16.10
N LEU A 293 30.26 36.68 -16.92
CA LEU A 293 30.20 36.65 -18.40
C LEU A 293 31.28 35.89 -19.21
N PRO A 294 30.99 35.38 -20.44
CA PRO A 294 30.03 35.95 -21.40
C PRO A 294 29.01 35.04 -22.12
N LEU A 295 27.95 35.74 -22.55
CA LEU A 295 27.01 35.42 -23.63
C LEU A 295 27.74 35.19 -24.96
N ASP A 296 27.21 34.26 -25.76
CA ASP A 296 27.43 34.24 -27.20
C ASP A 296 26.08 34.21 -27.92
N THR A 297 25.96 35.15 -28.85
CA THR A 297 24.80 35.49 -29.67
C THR A 297 24.81 34.73 -30.99
N ALA A 298 23.63 34.31 -31.48
CA ALA A 298 23.36 34.25 -32.92
C ALA A 298 21.86 34.37 -33.20
N ASP A 299 21.52 35.51 -33.80
CA ASP A 299 20.33 35.78 -34.65
C ASP A 299 20.21 34.71 -35.78
N ASP A 300 19.13 34.54 -36.57
CA ASP A 300 18.14 35.49 -37.04
C ASP A 300 17.00 34.80 -37.84
N ASN A 301 15.80 35.40 -37.77
CA ASN A 301 14.79 35.62 -38.83
C ASN A 301 14.17 34.49 -39.70
N ALA A 302 12.81 34.42 -39.70
CA ALA A 302 11.98 34.99 -40.80
C ALA A 302 10.43 34.88 -40.61
N MET A 303 9.79 36.06 -40.51
CA MET A 303 8.60 36.57 -41.23
C MET A 303 7.18 35.91 -41.20
N THR A 304 6.27 36.58 -40.44
CA THR A 304 5.01 37.28 -40.83
C THR A 304 4.02 36.73 -41.89
N GLN A 305 2.82 36.32 -41.42
CA GLN A 305 1.41 36.79 -41.69
C GLN A 305 0.88 37.11 -43.13
N PRO A 306 -0.44 37.40 -43.35
CA PRO A 306 -1.71 36.66 -43.07
C PRO A 306 -2.74 36.78 -44.25
N ILE A 307 -3.85 36.01 -44.33
CA ILE A 307 -5.07 36.42 -45.08
C ILE A 307 -6.37 35.86 -44.45
N ALA A 308 -7.38 36.75 -44.33
CA ALA A 308 -8.82 36.56 -44.05
C ALA A 308 -9.52 35.58 -45.03
N GLY A 309 -10.72 35.05 -44.87
CA GLY A 309 -11.98 35.49 -44.27
C GLY A 309 -13.08 35.13 -45.28
N ASP A 310 -14.22 34.57 -44.86
CA ASP A 310 -15.54 35.04 -45.30
C ASP A 310 -16.69 34.30 -44.60
N GLN A 311 -17.71 35.10 -44.27
CA GLN A 311 -19.01 34.74 -43.72
C GLN A 311 -19.94 34.20 -44.82
N VAL A 312 -21.14 33.70 -44.43
CA VAL A 312 -22.46 34.21 -44.89
C VAL A 312 -23.60 33.34 -44.30
N THR A 313 -24.40 33.97 -43.43
CA THR A 313 -25.89 34.01 -43.26
C THR A 313 -26.74 32.74 -43.43
N GLY A 314 -27.86 32.52 -42.72
CA GLY A 314 -28.67 33.33 -41.80
C GLY A 314 -30.07 32.70 -41.58
N GLU A 315 -30.74 33.11 -40.49
CA GLU A 315 -32.20 33.25 -40.22
C GLU A 315 -33.20 32.09 -40.48
N ALA A 316 -34.37 31.92 -39.83
CA ALA A 316 -35.02 32.35 -38.59
C ALA A 316 -36.46 31.72 -38.54
N ASP A 317 -36.82 31.03 -37.44
CA ASP A 317 -38.09 31.12 -36.65
C ASP A 317 -39.49 30.80 -37.30
N PRO A 318 -40.66 30.79 -36.58
CA PRO A 318 -41.11 30.24 -35.27
C PRO A 318 -42.40 29.33 -35.37
N ARG A 319 -42.88 28.79 -34.23
CA ARG A 319 -44.28 28.84 -33.65
C ARG A 319 -44.85 27.52 -33.06
N VAL A 320 -45.16 27.46 -31.74
CA VAL A 320 -46.52 27.51 -31.08
C VAL A 320 -47.14 26.09 -30.91
N ASN A 321 -47.73 25.59 -29.79
CA ASN A 321 -48.45 26.13 -28.62
C ASN A 321 -48.67 25.07 -27.49
N GLU A 322 -48.89 25.56 -26.23
CA GLU A 322 -49.90 25.18 -25.19
C GLU A 322 -50.05 23.70 -24.70
N THR A 323 -50.43 23.31 -23.46
CA THR A 323 -50.96 23.91 -22.19
C THR A 323 -51.10 22.80 -21.13
N ALA A 324 -51.04 23.14 -19.83
CA ALA A 324 -51.96 22.72 -18.73
C ALA A 324 -51.29 22.35 -17.37
N GLU A 325 -51.67 23.11 -16.33
CA GLU A 325 -51.55 22.86 -14.87
C GLU A 325 -52.97 22.50 -14.31
N PRO A 326 -53.25 22.40 -12.98
CA PRO A 326 -52.59 21.74 -11.82
C PRO A 326 -53.59 20.94 -10.95
N GLN A 327 -53.13 20.12 -9.97
CA GLN A 327 -53.92 19.76 -8.77
C GLN A 327 -53.02 19.55 -7.54
N GLY A 328 -53.42 20.10 -6.39
CA GLY A 328 -52.79 19.89 -5.08
C GLY A 328 -53.80 19.44 -4.02
N ILE A 329 -53.32 18.80 -2.95
CA ILE A 329 -53.99 18.58 -1.65
C ILE A 329 -52.92 18.59 -0.53
N ALA A 330 -53.23 19.20 0.63
CA ALA A 330 -52.39 19.47 1.81
C ALA A 330 -52.62 18.43 2.97
N PRO A 331 -52.31 18.68 4.28
CA PRO A 331 -51.13 18.19 5.04
C PRO A 331 -51.37 17.29 6.32
N GLN A 332 -50.35 16.50 6.72
CA GLN A 332 -49.86 15.98 8.07
C GLN A 332 -50.82 15.34 9.13
N PRO A 333 -50.43 14.31 9.94
CA PRO A 333 -49.75 14.52 11.26
C PRO A 333 -48.79 13.36 11.75
N PRO A 334 -48.18 13.42 12.97
CA PRO A 334 -46.92 12.74 13.33
C PRO A 334 -47.09 11.35 13.94
N VAL A 335 -46.07 10.50 13.85
CA VAL A 335 -45.98 9.24 14.61
C VAL A 335 -44.75 9.25 15.50
N THR A 336 -45.00 9.40 16.80
CA THR A 336 -44.12 9.01 17.90
C THR A 336 -44.19 7.50 18.10
N GLY A 337 -43.06 6.83 18.29
CA GLY A 337 -43.04 5.41 18.66
C GLY A 337 -41.62 4.82 18.67
N SER A 338 -41.07 4.72 19.88
CA SER A 338 -39.82 4.09 20.30
C SER A 338 -39.51 2.74 19.62
N ASN A 339 -38.28 2.61 19.11
CA ASN A 339 -37.49 1.38 19.18
C ASN A 339 -36.05 1.80 19.47
N GLU A 340 -35.57 1.46 20.66
CA GLU A 340 -34.15 1.39 20.98
C GLU A 340 -33.49 0.47 19.95
N TYR A 341 -32.65 1.04 19.09
CA TYR A 341 -31.55 0.30 18.50
C TYR A 341 -30.37 0.57 19.41
N ASP A 342 -30.11 -0.38 20.29
CA ASP A 342 -28.83 -0.52 20.98
C ASP A 342 -27.80 -0.81 19.89
N ILE A 343 -27.07 0.22 19.45
CA ILE A 343 -25.92 0.07 18.59
C ILE A 343 -24.72 -0.02 19.53
N ASP A 344 -24.18 -1.22 19.70
CA ASP A 344 -22.86 -1.39 20.30
C ASP A 344 -21.82 -1.06 19.23
N LEU A 345 -21.47 0.23 19.16
CA LEU A 345 -20.52 0.87 18.23
C LEU A 345 -19.06 0.81 18.73
N ASP A 346 -18.77 0.13 19.82
CA ASP A 346 -17.52 0.27 20.55
C ASP A 346 -16.29 -0.43 19.92
N ASN A 347 -16.24 -0.67 18.60
CA ASN A 347 -14.97 -1.02 17.93
C ASN A 347 -14.91 -0.75 16.41
N ILE A 348 -15.59 0.29 15.92
CA ILE A 348 -15.10 0.97 14.71
C ILE A 348 -13.98 1.89 15.20
N ILE A 349 -12.72 1.45 15.11
CA ILE A 349 -11.57 2.30 15.41
C ILE A 349 -11.63 3.48 14.44
N TYR A 350 -12.00 4.65 14.94
CA TYR A 350 -11.81 5.92 14.27
C TYR A 350 -10.30 6.18 14.20
N GLN A 351 -9.68 5.83 13.06
CA GLN A 351 -8.21 5.77 12.95
C GLN A 351 -7.61 7.13 12.59
N LEU A 352 -6.60 7.51 13.38
CA LEU A 352 -5.64 8.60 13.17
C LEU A 352 -5.12 8.62 11.72
N LEU A 353 -5.08 9.79 11.09
CA LEU A 353 -4.47 9.99 9.76
C LEU A 353 -3.05 10.56 9.92
N GLU A 354 -2.07 9.84 9.41
CA GLU A 354 -0.68 10.26 9.31
C GLU A 354 -0.39 10.84 7.93
N ILE A 355 0.02 12.11 7.87
CA ILE A 355 0.48 12.76 6.65
C ILE A 355 2.00 12.79 6.61
N VAL A 356 2.57 12.28 5.51
CA VAL A 356 4.02 12.16 5.32
C VAL A 356 4.46 12.95 4.09
N GLY A 357 5.49 13.78 4.24
CA GLY A 357 6.13 14.52 3.15
C GLY A 357 7.05 13.66 2.27
N ASP A 358 8.05 14.31 1.67
CA ASP A 358 9.00 13.72 0.73
C ASP A 358 9.78 12.54 1.35
N THR A 359 10.03 11.49 0.56
CA THR A 359 10.79 10.30 1.00
C THR A 359 12.01 9.99 0.14
N HIS A 360 11.96 10.33 -1.15
CA HIS A 360 13.08 10.32 -2.09
C HIS A 360 14.00 9.09 -1.98
N GLY A 361 13.42 7.89 -2.03
CA GLY A 361 14.18 6.63 -2.03
C GLY A 361 14.96 6.33 -0.74
N GLN A 362 14.71 7.03 0.37
CA GLN A 362 15.22 6.70 1.70
C GLN A 362 14.39 5.58 2.35
N TYR A 363 14.43 4.39 1.75
CA TYR A 363 13.59 3.24 2.12
C TYR A 363 13.63 2.88 3.61
N TYR A 364 14.81 2.90 4.24
CA TYR A 364 14.92 2.59 5.66
C TYR A 364 14.30 3.65 6.57
N ASP A 365 14.34 4.93 6.17
CA ASP A 365 13.66 5.99 6.92
C ASP A 365 12.14 5.92 6.72
N LEU A 366 11.66 5.52 5.53
CA LEU A 366 10.25 5.18 5.33
C LEU A 366 9.79 4.04 6.26
N LEU A 367 10.61 3.00 6.45
CA LEU A 367 10.28 1.95 7.41
C LEU A 367 10.22 2.50 8.85
N ARG A 368 11.14 3.40 9.22
CA ARG A 368 11.10 4.08 10.53
C ARG A 368 9.84 4.94 10.70
N SER A 369 9.37 5.60 9.64
CA SER A 369 8.08 6.30 9.66
C SER A 369 6.94 5.37 10.06
N PHE A 370 6.86 4.17 9.46
CA PHE A 370 5.85 3.18 9.84
C PHE A 370 6.06 2.56 11.23
N GLU A 371 7.30 2.39 11.68
CA GLU A 371 7.59 1.95 13.05
C GLU A 371 7.12 2.96 14.11
N TYR A 372 7.15 4.27 13.80
CA TYR A 372 6.69 5.33 14.69
C TYR A 372 5.17 5.55 14.62
N GLY A 373 4.62 5.67 13.40
CA GLY A 373 3.20 5.96 13.18
C GLY A 373 2.28 4.73 13.20
N GLY A 374 2.83 3.52 13.27
CA GLY A 374 2.09 2.25 13.15
C GLY A 374 2.02 1.76 11.71
N PHE A 375 2.22 0.47 11.49
CA PHE A 375 2.21 -0.07 10.12
C PHE A 375 0.76 -0.15 9.59
N PRO A 376 0.49 0.14 8.31
CA PRO A 376 -0.86 -0.05 7.76
C PRO A 376 -1.37 -1.50 7.98
N PRO A 377 -2.61 -1.69 8.47
CA PRO A 377 -3.69 -0.72 8.61
C PRO A 377 -3.88 -0.21 10.07
N GLU A 378 -2.85 -0.23 10.91
CA GLU A 378 -2.94 0.29 12.29
C GLU A 378 -3.21 1.81 12.30
N ALA A 379 -2.68 2.53 11.31
CA ALA A 379 -2.97 3.94 11.05
C ALA A 379 -3.29 4.18 9.57
N ASN A 380 -4.06 5.24 9.30
CA ASN A 380 -4.31 5.72 7.95
C ASN A 380 -3.13 6.59 7.50
N TYR A 381 -2.77 6.54 6.22
CA TYR A 381 -1.65 7.30 5.69
C TYR A 381 -2.01 8.09 4.44
N MET A 382 -1.57 9.35 4.39
CA MET A 382 -1.52 10.16 3.18
C MET A 382 -0.08 10.61 2.92
N PHE A 383 0.45 10.29 1.74
CA PHE A 383 1.76 10.75 1.31
C PHE A 383 1.62 11.90 0.33
N LEU A 384 2.45 12.93 0.47
CA LEU A 384 2.35 14.15 -0.33
C LEU A 384 3.07 14.08 -1.68
N GLY A 385 3.93 13.09 -1.90
CA GLY A 385 4.66 12.92 -3.16
C GLY A 385 6.15 12.69 -2.96
N ASN A 386 6.92 12.77 -4.05
CA ASN A 386 8.37 12.67 -4.08
C ASN A 386 8.89 11.38 -3.40
N TYR A 387 8.49 10.25 -3.97
CA TYR A 387 8.88 8.92 -3.51
C TYR A 387 10.24 8.49 -4.04
N VAL A 388 10.60 8.97 -5.22
CA VAL A 388 11.76 8.51 -5.99
C VAL A 388 12.79 9.63 -6.16
N ASP A 389 13.91 9.28 -6.81
CA ASP A 389 15.08 10.12 -7.07
C ASP A 389 15.94 10.43 -5.84
N TYR A 390 17.20 10.79 -6.11
CA TYR A 390 18.30 11.09 -5.18
C TYR A 390 18.71 9.96 -4.23
N GLY A 391 17.77 9.31 -3.55
CA GLY A 391 18.03 8.19 -2.66
C GLY A 391 18.46 6.91 -3.38
N LYS A 392 18.89 5.94 -2.58
CA LYS A 392 19.55 4.72 -3.09
C LYS A 392 18.58 3.58 -3.43
N GLN A 393 17.33 3.67 -2.96
CA GLN A 393 16.35 2.57 -2.98
C GLN A 393 14.95 3.08 -3.38
N SER A 394 14.88 3.86 -4.46
CA SER A 394 13.61 4.41 -4.94
C SER A 394 12.63 3.32 -5.39
N ILE A 395 13.14 2.21 -5.94
CA ILE A 395 12.30 1.08 -6.35
C ILE A 395 11.63 0.44 -5.14
N GLU A 396 12.35 0.15 -4.06
CA GLU A 396 11.78 -0.42 -2.83
C GLU A 396 10.77 0.54 -2.19
N THR A 397 11.13 1.82 -2.07
CA THR A 397 10.26 2.86 -1.52
C THR A 397 8.92 2.91 -2.24
N PHE A 398 8.92 3.07 -3.57
CA PHE A 398 7.67 3.20 -4.30
C PHE A 398 6.92 1.87 -4.45
N CYS A 399 7.62 0.73 -4.53
CA CYS A 399 6.97 -0.57 -4.50
C CYS A 399 6.22 -0.82 -3.18
N LEU A 400 6.77 -0.41 -2.04
CA LEU A 400 6.09 -0.55 -0.75
C LEU A 400 4.85 0.35 -0.67
N VAL A 401 4.98 1.61 -1.11
CA VAL A 401 3.85 2.56 -1.23
C VAL A 401 2.74 1.98 -2.11
N LEU A 402 3.08 1.42 -3.27
CA LEU A 402 2.10 0.77 -4.16
C LEU A 402 1.49 -0.49 -3.53
N ALA A 403 2.29 -1.33 -2.88
CA ALA A 403 1.80 -2.53 -2.22
C ALA A 403 0.78 -2.19 -1.13
N TYR A 404 1.05 -1.16 -0.31
CA TYR A 404 0.08 -0.68 0.67
C TYR A 404 -1.14 -0.04 0.04
N LYS A 405 -0.99 0.72 -1.06
CA LYS A 405 -2.16 1.23 -1.79
C LYS A 405 -3.05 0.10 -2.33
N ILE A 406 -2.47 -0.98 -2.84
CA ILE A 406 -3.22 -2.15 -3.33
C ILE A 406 -3.87 -2.90 -2.16
N LYS A 407 -3.15 -3.07 -1.06
CA LYS A 407 -3.61 -3.84 0.11
C LYS A 407 -4.66 -3.11 0.94
N TYR A 408 -4.51 -1.79 1.09
CA TYR A 408 -5.35 -0.93 1.92
C TYR A 408 -5.82 0.30 1.13
N PRO A 409 -6.63 0.10 0.08
CA PRO A 409 -7.02 1.17 -0.84
C PRO A 409 -7.78 2.31 -0.16
N GLU A 410 -8.47 2.04 0.95
CA GLU A 410 -9.27 3.02 1.71
C GLU A 410 -8.56 3.59 2.95
N ASN A 411 -7.30 3.19 3.20
CA ASN A 411 -6.53 3.65 4.38
C ASN A 411 -5.15 4.21 3.98
N PHE A 412 -4.76 4.10 2.71
CA PHE A 412 -3.44 4.49 2.22
C PHE A 412 -3.56 5.31 0.92
N PHE A 413 -3.07 6.55 0.94
CA PHE A 413 -3.34 7.56 -0.09
C PHE A 413 -2.06 8.25 -0.58
N PRO A 414 -1.44 7.76 -1.67
CA PRO A 414 -0.27 8.42 -2.25
C PRO A 414 -0.68 9.52 -3.24
N LEU A 415 -0.31 10.77 -2.95
CA LEU A 415 -0.40 11.90 -3.88
C LEU A 415 0.82 11.96 -4.80
N ARG A 416 0.69 12.66 -5.92
CA ARG A 416 1.76 12.86 -6.89
C ARG A 416 2.65 14.01 -6.45
N GLY A 417 3.97 13.83 -6.46
CA GLY A 417 4.95 14.91 -6.36
C GLY A 417 5.54 15.28 -7.72
N ASN A 418 6.42 16.29 -7.72
CA ASN A 418 7.06 16.75 -8.95
C ASN A 418 8.09 15.75 -9.50
N HIS A 419 8.61 14.84 -8.67
CA HIS A 419 9.51 13.76 -9.10
C HIS A 419 8.78 12.55 -9.70
N GLU A 420 7.46 12.45 -9.53
CA GLU A 420 6.62 11.46 -10.21
C GLU A 420 6.24 11.92 -11.63
N CYS A 421 7.21 12.41 -12.40
CA CYS A 421 7.08 12.74 -13.82
C CYS A 421 8.32 12.34 -14.62
N ALA A 422 8.13 12.06 -15.91
CA ALA A 422 9.19 11.48 -16.73
C ALA A 422 10.41 12.40 -16.91
N SER A 423 10.17 13.71 -17.01
CA SER A 423 11.23 14.70 -17.20
C SER A 423 12.17 14.79 -16.00
N MET A 424 11.62 14.75 -14.78
CA MET A 424 12.39 14.84 -13.55
C MET A 424 13.12 13.54 -13.23
N ASN A 425 12.39 12.43 -13.10
CA ASN A 425 12.99 11.17 -12.64
C ASN A 425 13.86 10.46 -13.69
N ARG A 426 13.92 11.03 -14.90
CA ARG A 426 14.94 10.70 -15.87
C ARG A 426 16.32 11.23 -15.51
N LEU A 427 16.39 12.38 -14.84
CA LEU A 427 17.61 13.13 -14.56
C LEU A 427 18.15 12.88 -13.14
N PHE A 428 17.26 12.69 -12.16
CA PHE A 428 17.63 12.72 -10.74
C PHE A 428 17.81 11.35 -10.08
N GLY A 429 17.76 10.27 -10.87
CA GLY A 429 18.32 8.96 -10.48
C GLY A 429 17.42 7.75 -10.70
N PHE A 430 16.09 7.91 -10.69
CA PHE A 430 15.19 6.76 -10.73
C PHE A 430 15.28 5.96 -12.04
N TYR A 431 15.37 6.66 -13.19
CA TYR A 431 15.58 5.98 -14.47
C TYR A 431 16.85 5.12 -14.47
N ASP A 432 17.95 5.67 -13.97
CA ASP A 432 19.22 4.96 -13.91
C ASP A 432 19.15 3.79 -12.92
N GLU A 433 18.43 3.94 -11.80
CA GLU A 433 18.16 2.85 -10.87
C GLU A 433 17.38 1.71 -11.54
N CYS A 434 16.25 2.00 -12.19
CA CYS A 434 15.45 1.03 -12.92
C CYS A 434 16.27 0.33 -14.01
N LYS A 435 16.99 1.10 -14.84
CA LYS A 435 17.81 0.57 -15.93
C LYS A 435 18.93 -0.33 -15.43
N ARG A 436 19.59 0.04 -14.32
CA ARG A 436 20.72 -0.70 -13.76
C ARG A 436 20.28 -2.01 -13.10
N ARG A 437 19.15 -2.02 -12.39
CA ARG A 437 18.68 -3.17 -11.60
C ARG A 437 17.75 -4.09 -12.37
N TYR A 438 17.04 -3.54 -13.35
CA TYR A 438 16.07 -4.25 -14.19
C TYR A 438 16.29 -3.83 -15.64
N ASP A 439 15.38 -3.04 -16.20
CA ASP A 439 15.49 -2.48 -17.54
C ASP A 439 14.79 -1.11 -17.64
N SER A 440 14.95 -0.44 -18.79
CA SER A 440 14.26 0.81 -19.05
C SER A 440 12.75 0.67 -19.32
N LYS A 441 12.25 -0.57 -19.51
CA LYS A 441 10.81 -0.82 -19.68
C LYS A 441 10.10 -0.69 -18.34
N LEU A 442 10.71 -1.15 -17.24
CA LEU A 442 10.19 -0.97 -15.90
C LEU A 442 9.97 0.51 -15.55
N TRP A 443 10.94 1.37 -15.87
CA TRP A 443 10.79 2.83 -15.69
C TRP A 443 9.56 3.37 -16.42
N ARG A 444 9.32 2.94 -17.68
CA ARG A 444 8.14 3.36 -18.45
C ARG A 444 6.82 2.88 -17.81
N ILE A 445 6.82 1.71 -17.16
CA ILE A 445 5.67 1.20 -16.42
C ILE A 445 5.41 2.09 -15.21
N PHE A 446 6.44 2.42 -14.42
CA PHE A 446 6.32 3.36 -13.30
C PHE A 446 5.83 4.74 -13.76
N THR A 447 6.36 5.28 -14.87
CA THR A 447 5.84 6.52 -15.47
C THR A 447 4.35 6.43 -15.79
N GLY A 448 3.89 5.29 -16.33
CA GLY A 448 2.47 5.04 -16.57
C GLY A 448 1.63 5.10 -15.29
N VAL A 449 2.15 4.56 -14.18
CA VAL A 449 1.51 4.63 -12.85
C VAL A 449 1.51 6.06 -12.31
N PHE A 450 2.64 6.75 -12.36
CA PHE A 450 2.77 8.14 -11.92
C PHE A 450 1.79 9.07 -12.63
N ASN A 451 1.59 8.87 -13.93
CA ASN A 451 0.65 9.64 -14.73
C ASN A 451 -0.82 9.49 -14.28
N CYS A 452 -1.14 8.44 -13.52
CA CYS A 452 -2.45 8.19 -12.95
C CYS A 452 -2.61 8.67 -11.51
N MET A 453 -1.56 9.16 -10.84
CA MET A 453 -1.63 9.51 -9.42
C MET A 453 -2.49 10.76 -9.17
N PRO A 454 -3.21 10.83 -8.03
CA PRO A 454 -3.98 12.01 -7.64
C PRO A 454 -3.06 13.19 -7.31
N ILE A 455 -3.53 14.41 -7.56
CA ILE A 455 -2.70 15.63 -7.43
C ILE A 455 -2.88 16.32 -6.08
N ALA A 456 -4.08 16.24 -5.50
CA ALA A 456 -4.41 16.87 -4.23
C ALA A 456 -5.48 16.08 -3.49
N ALA A 457 -5.64 16.35 -2.20
CA ALA A 457 -6.69 15.81 -1.35
C ALA A 457 -7.29 16.90 -0.45
N ILE A 458 -8.49 16.65 0.06
CA ILE A 458 -9.11 17.46 1.12
C ILE A 458 -9.49 16.50 2.25
N VAL A 459 -9.02 16.77 3.46
CA VAL A 459 -9.33 16.00 4.67
C VAL A 459 -10.43 16.73 5.44
N GLU A 460 -11.52 16.01 5.75
CA GLU A 460 -12.68 16.50 6.51
C GLU A 460 -13.21 17.87 6.05
N ASP A 461 -13.19 18.13 4.74
CA ASP A 461 -13.58 19.41 4.12
C ASP A 461 -12.84 20.65 4.67
N LYS A 462 -11.75 20.48 5.44
CA LYS A 462 -11.05 21.56 6.14
C LYS A 462 -9.57 21.69 5.81
N ILE A 463 -8.90 20.59 5.47
CA ILE A 463 -7.44 20.61 5.26
C ILE A 463 -7.14 20.26 3.81
N PHE A 464 -6.51 21.17 3.07
CA PHE A 464 -6.13 20.96 1.68
C PHE A 464 -4.69 20.48 1.58
N CYS A 465 -4.49 19.29 0.99
CA CYS A 465 -3.19 18.63 0.90
C CYS A 465 -2.74 18.53 -0.56
N MET A 466 -1.46 18.86 -0.81
CA MET A 466 -0.82 18.73 -2.12
C MET A 466 0.69 18.68 -1.97
N HIS A 467 1.43 18.42 -3.05
CA HIS A 467 2.89 18.41 -2.98
C HIS A 467 3.50 19.82 -3.00
N GLY A 468 3.17 20.55 -4.06
CA GLY A 468 3.61 21.88 -4.41
C GLY A 468 2.92 22.95 -3.55
N GLY A 469 2.33 23.92 -4.23
CA GLY A 469 1.69 25.03 -3.60
C GLY A 469 0.45 25.48 -4.37
N LEU A 470 -0.04 26.67 -4.06
CA LEU A 470 -1.22 27.21 -4.73
C LEU A 470 -0.91 27.57 -6.20
N SER A 471 -1.97 27.67 -7.01
CA SER A 471 -1.91 28.18 -8.38
C SER A 471 -2.73 29.46 -8.52
N ALA A 472 -2.22 30.44 -9.27
CA ALA A 472 -2.96 31.66 -9.60
C ALA A 472 -4.21 31.35 -10.45
N ASP A 473 -4.17 30.25 -11.19
CA ASP A 473 -5.26 29.80 -12.05
C ASP A 473 -6.31 28.97 -11.29
N LEU A 474 -5.99 28.52 -10.06
CA LEU A 474 -6.90 27.72 -9.23
C LEU A 474 -7.94 28.60 -8.56
N ASN A 475 -9.13 28.62 -9.15
CA ASN A 475 -10.27 29.39 -8.67
C ASN A 475 -11.39 28.53 -8.08
N SER A 476 -11.42 27.24 -8.42
CA SER A 476 -12.38 26.27 -7.92
C SER A 476 -11.74 24.88 -7.87
N MET A 477 -12.08 24.10 -6.84
CA MET A 477 -11.66 22.70 -6.74
C MET A 477 -12.14 21.85 -7.93
N GLU A 478 -13.20 22.28 -8.62
CA GLU A 478 -13.66 21.70 -9.91
C GLU A 478 -12.58 21.68 -10.98
N GLN A 479 -11.65 22.65 -10.98
CA GLN A 479 -10.57 22.67 -11.94
C GLN A 479 -9.58 21.53 -11.69
N ILE A 480 -9.33 21.19 -10.42
CA ILE A 480 -8.54 20.00 -10.05
C ILE A 480 -9.31 18.73 -10.46
N ARG A 481 -10.62 18.65 -10.19
CA ARG A 481 -11.48 17.49 -10.54
C ARG A 481 -11.54 17.17 -12.04
N ARG A 482 -11.22 18.14 -12.89
CA ARG A 482 -11.26 18.05 -14.37
C ARG A 482 -9.91 17.74 -15.01
N LEU A 483 -8.82 17.72 -14.26
CA LEU A 483 -7.50 17.32 -14.77
C LEU A 483 -7.55 15.86 -15.27
N GLU A 484 -7.40 15.65 -16.57
CA GLU A 484 -7.47 14.31 -17.14
C GLU A 484 -6.29 13.44 -16.67
N ARG A 485 -6.57 12.14 -16.46
CA ARG A 485 -5.56 11.12 -16.15
C ARG A 485 -5.76 9.92 -17.08
N PRO A 486 -4.70 9.27 -17.59
CA PRO A 486 -3.29 9.56 -17.33
C PRO A 486 -2.78 10.83 -18.03
N ALA A 487 -1.98 11.64 -17.34
CA ALA A 487 -1.33 12.82 -17.90
C ALA A 487 0.10 12.99 -17.36
N ASP A 488 1.00 13.53 -18.20
CA ASP A 488 2.30 14.00 -17.74
C ASP A 488 2.18 15.40 -17.10
N VAL A 489 3.18 15.82 -16.34
CA VAL A 489 3.19 17.15 -15.72
C VAL A 489 3.53 18.20 -16.80
N PRO A 490 2.66 19.19 -17.05
CA PRO A 490 2.93 20.24 -18.02
C PRO A 490 3.98 21.24 -17.50
N ASP A 491 4.57 22.04 -18.40
CA ASP A 491 5.53 23.09 -18.03
C ASP A 491 4.89 24.32 -17.33
N GLY A 492 3.55 24.35 -17.22
CA GLY A 492 2.80 25.43 -16.57
C GLY A 492 1.32 25.11 -16.36
N GLY A 493 0.63 25.99 -15.63
CA GLY A 493 -0.78 25.86 -15.28
C GLY A 493 -1.02 25.04 -14.00
N ILE A 494 -2.29 24.84 -13.64
CA ILE A 494 -2.71 24.32 -12.33
C ILE A 494 -1.97 23.05 -11.90
N MET A 495 -1.82 22.06 -12.77
CA MET A 495 -1.12 20.81 -12.41
C MET A 495 0.38 21.02 -12.18
N CYS A 496 1.01 21.92 -12.92
CA CYS A 496 2.40 22.29 -12.67
C CYS A 496 2.52 22.96 -11.30
N ASP A 497 1.70 23.99 -11.06
CA ASP A 497 1.76 24.80 -9.84
C ASP A 497 1.48 23.99 -8.57
N LEU A 498 0.45 23.12 -8.58
CA LEU A 498 0.13 22.22 -7.47
C LEU A 498 1.27 21.25 -7.11
N LEU A 499 2.26 21.09 -7.98
CA LEU A 499 3.43 20.23 -7.76
C LEU A 499 4.73 21.02 -7.54
N TRP A 500 4.78 22.32 -7.89
CA TRP A 500 6.03 23.08 -7.99
C TRP A 500 6.06 24.43 -7.27
N SER A 501 4.94 25.06 -6.96
CA SER A 501 4.97 26.39 -6.33
C SER A 501 5.38 26.31 -4.85
N ASP A 502 5.90 27.43 -4.35
CA ASP A 502 6.45 27.56 -2.99
C ASP A 502 5.85 28.77 -2.25
N PRO A 503 5.57 28.67 -0.94
CA PRO A 503 5.30 29.84 -0.12
C PRO A 503 6.56 30.72 0.04
N ASP A 504 6.37 32.03 0.08
CA ASP A 504 7.44 33.00 0.39
C ASP A 504 6.89 34.12 1.30
N GLU A 505 7.51 34.32 2.46
CA GLU A 505 7.09 35.29 3.48
C GLU A 505 7.37 36.75 3.07
N ASN A 506 8.30 36.96 2.13
CA ASN A 506 8.82 38.27 1.78
C ASN A 506 8.05 38.94 0.64
N ILE A 507 6.99 38.29 0.13
CA ILE A 507 6.21 38.79 -1.00
C ILE A 507 4.73 39.00 -0.64
N THR A 508 4.05 39.79 -1.48
CA THR A 508 2.60 39.93 -1.47
C THR A 508 2.07 39.52 -2.83
N GLY A 509 1.05 38.65 -2.85
CA GLY A 509 0.53 38.06 -4.07
C GLY A 509 1.43 36.94 -4.61
N TRP A 510 1.79 37.03 -5.89
CA TRP A 510 2.55 36.01 -6.62
C TRP A 510 3.92 36.56 -7.03
N GLY A 511 4.96 35.74 -6.92
CA GLY A 511 6.33 36.07 -7.30
C GLY A 511 6.93 35.04 -8.28
N GLU A 512 8.12 35.36 -8.78
CA GLU A 512 8.92 34.40 -9.54
C GLU A 512 9.48 33.33 -8.59
N ASN A 513 9.59 32.09 -9.09
CA ASN A 513 10.17 30.99 -8.34
C ASN A 513 11.62 30.74 -8.77
N ASP A 514 12.55 30.72 -7.82
CA ASP A 514 13.98 30.48 -8.04
C ASP A 514 14.29 29.11 -8.66
N ARG A 515 13.33 28.18 -8.60
CA ARG A 515 13.41 26.87 -9.30
C ARG A 515 13.31 26.99 -10.82
N GLY A 516 12.93 28.17 -11.34
CA GLY A 516 12.74 28.41 -12.76
C GLY A 516 11.46 27.78 -13.34
N VAL A 517 10.53 27.37 -12.49
CA VAL A 517 9.24 26.78 -12.84
C VAL A 517 8.18 27.19 -11.82
N SER A 518 6.94 27.40 -12.28
CA SER A 518 5.83 27.87 -11.46
C SER A 518 6.14 29.21 -10.75
N PHE A 519 5.53 29.45 -9.58
CA PHE A 519 5.49 30.72 -8.88
C PHE A 519 5.79 30.55 -7.39
N THR A 520 6.11 31.66 -6.73
CA THR A 520 6.02 31.81 -5.28
C THR A 520 4.71 32.49 -4.91
N PHE A 521 4.19 32.25 -3.70
CA PHE A 521 2.96 32.91 -3.21
C PHE A 521 3.09 33.38 -1.75
N GLY A 522 2.56 34.59 -1.50
CA GLY A 522 2.63 35.23 -0.18
C GLY A 522 1.54 34.79 0.81
N PRO A 523 1.64 35.20 2.08
CA PRO A 523 0.64 34.91 3.12
C PRO A 523 -0.78 35.36 2.74
N ASP A 524 -0.90 36.50 2.04
CA ASP A 524 -2.21 37.04 1.61
C ASP A 524 -2.93 36.13 0.61
N VAL A 525 -2.18 35.34 -0.17
CA VAL A 525 -2.74 34.36 -1.10
C VAL A 525 -3.29 33.16 -0.33
N VAL A 526 -2.55 32.68 0.68
CA VAL A 526 -2.98 31.58 1.57
C VAL A 526 -4.28 31.95 2.28
N SER A 527 -4.31 33.08 3.00
CA SER A 527 -5.50 33.49 3.75
C SER A 527 -6.72 33.67 2.85
N ARG A 528 -6.53 34.25 1.65
CA ARG A 528 -7.62 34.45 0.67
C ARG A 528 -8.13 33.12 0.12
N PHE A 529 -7.24 32.17 -0.16
CA PHE A 529 -7.61 30.86 -0.67
C PHE A 529 -8.44 30.09 0.37
N LEU A 530 -7.94 30.01 1.60
CA LEU A 530 -8.63 29.33 2.70
C LEU A 530 -10.01 29.94 2.96
N GLN A 531 -10.09 31.27 3.06
CA GLN A 531 -11.37 31.97 3.25
C GLN A 531 -12.35 31.72 2.09
N LYS A 532 -11.87 31.73 0.85
CA LYS A 532 -12.71 31.52 -0.34
C LYS A 532 -13.29 30.11 -0.39
N HIS A 533 -12.56 29.12 0.11
CA HIS A 533 -12.91 27.70 0.01
C HIS A 533 -13.43 27.09 1.33
N ASP A 534 -13.59 27.91 2.39
CA ASP A 534 -14.00 27.48 3.74
C ASP A 534 -13.10 26.39 4.35
N LEU A 535 -11.80 26.51 4.10
CA LEU A 535 -10.75 25.64 4.60
C LEU A 535 -10.00 26.30 5.77
N ASP A 536 -9.39 25.50 6.61
CA ASP A 536 -8.67 25.95 7.81
C ASP A 536 -7.14 25.86 7.65
N LEU A 537 -6.64 24.89 6.86
CA LEU A 537 -5.20 24.60 6.75
C LEU A 537 -4.81 24.11 5.35
N ILE A 538 -3.61 24.49 4.90
CA ILE A 538 -2.90 23.87 3.78
C ILE A 538 -1.78 23.00 4.31
N VAL A 539 -1.66 21.76 3.85
CA VAL A 539 -0.54 20.85 4.17
C VAL A 539 0.20 20.52 2.87
N ARG A 540 1.52 20.72 2.85
CA ARG A 540 2.34 20.55 1.64
C ARG A 540 3.69 19.88 1.88
N GLY A 541 4.39 19.49 0.80
CA GLY A 541 5.73 18.85 0.81
C GLY A 541 6.86 19.72 0.25
N HIS A 542 7.75 19.12 -0.55
CA HIS A 542 8.66 19.71 -1.56
C HIS A 542 9.82 20.62 -1.09
N GLN A 543 9.71 21.29 0.06
CA GLN A 543 10.77 22.10 0.64
C GLN A 543 11.37 21.41 1.87
N VAL A 544 12.70 21.26 1.87
CA VAL A 544 13.44 20.77 3.03
C VAL A 544 13.37 21.83 4.12
N VAL A 545 12.92 21.44 5.30
CA VAL A 545 12.81 22.31 6.50
C VAL A 545 13.53 21.64 7.67
N GLU A 546 14.10 22.44 8.57
CA GLU A 546 15.07 21.98 9.58
C GLU A 546 14.49 20.88 10.49
N ASP A 547 13.30 21.11 11.06
CA ASP A 547 12.65 20.17 11.99
C ASP A 547 11.77 19.12 11.29
N GLY A 548 11.82 19.06 9.96
CA GLY A 548 10.94 18.20 9.16
C GLY A 548 9.51 18.73 9.01
N TYR A 549 9.12 19.77 9.76
CA TYR A 549 7.91 20.55 9.52
C TYR A 549 8.14 22.04 9.76
N GLU A 550 7.39 22.90 9.06
CA GLU A 550 7.45 24.36 9.26
C GLU A 550 6.09 25.00 9.00
N PHE A 551 5.67 25.91 9.89
CA PHE A 551 4.44 26.68 9.71
C PHE A 551 4.69 27.97 8.94
N PHE A 552 3.69 28.36 8.14
CA PHE A 552 3.67 29.59 7.35
C PHE A 552 2.31 30.30 7.51
N SER A 553 2.29 31.62 7.28
CA SER A 553 1.06 32.44 7.26
C SER A 553 0.20 32.25 8.52
N ASP A 554 0.72 32.57 9.70
CA ASP A 554 0.00 32.41 10.98
C ASP A 554 -0.55 30.98 11.20
N ARG A 555 0.24 29.97 10.82
CA ARG A 555 -0.09 28.54 10.88
C ARG A 555 -1.22 28.09 9.96
N GLN A 556 -1.57 28.90 8.96
CA GLN A 556 -2.56 28.54 7.94
C GLN A 556 -2.00 27.62 6.85
N LEU A 557 -0.68 27.47 6.77
CA LEU A 557 -0.01 26.49 5.93
C LEU A 557 1.08 25.79 6.73
N VAL A 558 1.27 24.50 6.49
CA VAL A 558 2.39 23.71 7.02
C VAL A 558 3.11 22.97 5.90
N THR A 559 4.43 23.07 5.90
CA THR A 559 5.33 22.28 5.05
C THR A 559 5.80 21.06 5.83
N LEU A 560 5.76 19.88 5.21
CA LEU A 560 6.21 18.60 5.76
C LEU A 560 7.32 18.01 4.90
N TRP A 561 8.36 17.50 5.54
CA TRP A 561 9.46 16.81 4.90
C TRP A 561 9.72 15.48 5.60
N GLY A 562 9.63 14.36 4.90
CA GLY A 562 9.72 13.02 5.50
C GLY A 562 11.13 12.41 5.54
N ALA A 563 12.10 13.00 4.84
CA ALA A 563 13.43 12.41 4.63
C ALA A 563 14.52 13.07 5.52
N PRO A 564 14.91 12.48 6.66
CA PRO A 564 15.93 13.04 7.55
C PRO A 564 17.34 12.97 6.94
N ASN A 565 18.20 13.91 7.33
CA ASN A 565 19.59 14.06 6.85
C ASN A 565 19.65 13.97 5.32
N TRP A 566 18.86 14.83 4.68
CA TRP A 566 18.64 14.81 3.25
C TRP A 566 19.98 14.85 2.49
N ARG A 567 20.15 13.94 1.53
CA ARG A 567 21.35 13.77 0.69
C ARG A 567 22.69 13.62 1.43
N ASP A 568 22.70 13.32 2.73
CA ASP A 568 23.90 13.39 3.58
C ASP A 568 24.58 14.79 3.57
N GLU A 569 23.87 15.83 3.11
CA GLU A 569 24.35 17.21 2.98
C GLU A 569 23.64 18.15 3.97
N TYR A 570 22.41 17.83 4.34
CA TYR A 570 21.59 18.56 5.29
C TYR A 570 21.54 17.85 6.64
N ASP A 571 21.35 18.59 7.73
CA ASP A 571 21.17 18.04 9.09
C ASP A 571 19.69 18.10 9.55
N ASN A 572 18.76 18.14 8.58
CA ASN A 572 17.33 18.24 8.84
C ASN A 572 16.77 16.96 9.46
N ALA A 573 15.73 17.10 10.28
CA ALA A 573 14.87 15.99 10.65
C ALA A 573 13.85 15.68 9.54
N GLY A 574 13.22 14.50 9.64
CA GLY A 574 11.97 14.22 8.95
C GLY A 574 10.80 14.41 9.92
N ALA A 575 9.59 14.67 9.44
CA ALA A 575 8.40 14.69 10.28
C ALA A 575 7.19 14.07 9.57
N MET A 576 6.26 13.60 10.41
CA MET A 576 4.90 13.20 10.01
C MET A 576 3.91 14.02 10.82
N MET A 577 2.77 14.37 10.21
CA MET A 577 1.69 15.08 10.89
C MET A 577 0.53 14.12 11.15
N SER A 578 0.18 13.94 12.41
CA SER A 578 -0.94 13.11 12.83
C SER A 578 -2.18 13.99 13.05
N ILE A 579 -3.30 13.61 12.44
CA ILE A 579 -4.60 14.28 12.55
C ILE A 579 -5.57 13.34 13.22
N ASP A 580 -6.10 13.75 14.37
CA ASP A 580 -7.13 13.02 15.10
C ASP A 580 -8.56 13.42 14.65
N GLU A 581 -9.56 12.75 15.24
CA GLU A 581 -10.99 12.98 14.94
C GLU A 581 -11.46 14.41 15.22
N SER A 582 -10.75 15.15 16.08
CA SER A 582 -11.06 16.54 16.41
C SER A 582 -10.35 17.54 15.49
N LEU A 583 -9.66 17.05 14.47
CA LEU A 583 -8.74 17.80 13.59
C LEU A 583 -7.56 18.42 14.34
N LEU A 584 -7.22 17.88 15.52
CA LEU A 584 -6.01 18.29 16.22
C LEU A 584 -4.80 17.73 15.47
N CYS A 585 -3.93 18.64 15.04
CA CYS A 585 -2.70 18.32 14.34
C CYS A 585 -1.54 18.20 15.35
N SER A 586 -0.85 17.08 15.35
CA SER A 586 0.38 16.83 16.11
C SER A 586 1.50 16.35 15.19
N PHE A 587 2.76 16.44 15.64
CA PHE A 587 3.92 16.13 14.80
C PHE A 587 4.82 15.08 15.45
N GLN A 588 5.20 14.08 14.66
CA GLN A 588 6.18 13.06 15.03
C GLN A 588 7.48 13.33 14.27
N VAL A 589 8.55 13.68 15.00
CA VAL A 589 9.83 14.09 14.41
C VAL A 589 10.83 12.93 14.40
N LEU A 590 11.27 12.55 13.20
CA LEU A 590 12.28 11.55 12.89
C LEU A 590 13.65 12.22 12.80
N LYS A 591 14.41 12.20 13.89
CA LYS A 591 15.80 12.68 13.86
C LYS A 591 16.70 11.80 12.96
N PRO A 592 17.76 12.37 12.37
CA PRO A 592 18.77 11.60 11.65
C PRO A 592 19.25 10.40 12.47
N ALA A 593 19.33 9.23 11.84
CA ALA A 593 19.87 8.05 12.52
C ALA A 593 21.35 8.29 12.88
N GLU A 594 21.74 7.95 14.10
CA GLU A 594 23.14 8.02 14.50
C GLU A 594 24.00 7.24 13.50
N LYS A 595 25.04 7.88 12.96
CA LYS A 595 26.03 7.21 12.12
C LYS A 595 26.71 6.16 12.99
N ARG A 596 26.27 4.89 12.92
CA ARG A 596 27.03 3.77 13.48
C ARG A 596 28.45 3.88 12.91
N LEU A 597 29.41 4.14 13.80
CA LEU A 597 30.84 4.17 13.48
C LEU A 597 31.13 2.97 12.58
N ARG A 598 31.47 3.24 11.31
CA ARG A 598 31.80 2.19 10.36
C ARG A 598 32.93 1.37 10.98
N TYR A 599 32.71 0.06 11.03
CA TYR A 599 33.68 -0.94 11.44
C TYR A 599 35.04 -0.62 10.83
N VAL A 600 36.05 -0.44 11.67
CA VAL A 600 37.45 -0.33 11.23
C VAL A 600 37.77 -1.63 10.49
N PRO A 601 38.22 -1.60 9.23
CA PRO A 601 38.60 -2.82 8.54
C PRO A 601 39.76 -3.45 9.31
N TYR A 602 39.62 -4.73 9.65
CA TYR A 602 40.69 -5.54 10.24
C TYR A 602 41.96 -5.33 9.43
N SER A 603 42.95 -4.67 10.05
CA SER A 603 44.30 -4.63 9.53
C SER A 603 44.87 -6.04 9.51
N HIS A 604 45.58 -6.34 8.43
CA HIS A 604 46.31 -7.58 8.22
C HIS A 604 47.04 -8.05 9.49
N PHE A 605 46.65 -9.22 10.01
CA PHE A 605 47.57 -10.04 10.78
C PHE A 605 48.60 -10.60 9.79
N GLU A 606 49.73 -9.90 9.63
CA GLU A 606 50.94 -10.55 9.12
C GLU A 606 51.35 -11.63 10.13
N SER A 607 51.44 -12.85 9.63
CA SER A 607 51.93 -14.00 10.38
C SER A 607 53.46 -13.93 10.42
N GLU A 608 54.01 -13.45 11.53
CA GLU A 608 55.41 -13.73 11.86
C GLU A 608 55.52 -15.21 12.28
N CYS A 609 56.06 -16.04 11.37
CA CYS A 609 56.60 -17.35 11.72
C CYS A 609 57.88 -17.17 12.55
N PRO A 610 58.00 -17.74 13.77
CA PRO A 610 59.29 -17.87 14.42
C PRO A 610 60.07 -19.03 13.79
N SER A 611 61.32 -18.76 13.41
CA SER A 611 62.27 -19.75 12.92
C SER A 611 62.67 -20.72 14.05
N PRO A 612 63.07 -21.96 13.71
CA PRO A 612 63.15 -23.06 14.66
C PRO A 612 64.43 -23.03 15.50
N THR A 613 64.29 -23.36 16.78
CA THR A 613 65.30 -24.07 17.59
C THR A 613 64.65 -25.22 18.31
#